data_AF-A0AAV0X5K6-F1
#
_entry.id   AF-A0AAV0X5K6-F1
#
_cell.length_a   1.000
_cell.length_b   1.000
_cell.length_c   1.000
_cell.angle_alpha   90.00
_cell.angle_beta   90.00
_cell.angle_gamma   90.00
#
_symmetry.space_group_name_H-M   'P 1'
#
loop_
_entity.id
_entity.type
_entity.pdbx_description
1 polymer ?
#
loop_
_entity_poly.entity_id
_entity_poly.type
_entity_poly.pdbx_seq_one_letter_code
_entity_poly.pdbx_strand_id
1 'polypeptide(L)'
;MDRWLNKSRNTVGSSSSDANENKCVTPNNSASLKRANSPPNKQSDTGTSATTVSKRRKYDENYISFGFIHENSYPQCVVCSKVFPNSSMVPAKLRRHLETNHTNVKDKPVDYFIRLRDQLLKNKNFIAEVTKTENEKATEASYMVSYRIA
;
A
#
# COMPACT_ATOMS: atom_id res chain seq x y z
N MET A 1 -11.99 -28.93 19.87
CA MET A 1 -11.72 -28.80 18.43
C MET A 1 -13.02 -28.37 17.75
N ASP A 2 -13.13 -27.09 17.44
CA ASP A 2 -14.38 -26.43 17.04
C ASP A 2 -14.90 -26.86 15.65
N ARG A 3 -16.12 -27.39 15.64
CA ARG A 3 -16.84 -27.92 14.47
C ARG A 3 -17.60 -26.79 13.75
N TRP A 4 -16.90 -25.96 12.97
CA TRP A 4 -17.49 -24.80 12.30
C TRP A 4 -17.79 -24.97 10.80
N LEU A 5 -17.79 -26.19 10.25
CA LEU A 5 -18.11 -26.39 8.83
C LEU A 5 -19.41 -27.17 8.59
N ASN A 6 -20.26 -26.54 7.77
CA ASN A 6 -21.40 -27.03 6.98
C ASN A 6 -22.78 -27.16 7.64
N LYS A 7 -23.70 -26.28 7.22
CA LYS A 7 -24.84 -26.71 6.38
C LYS A 7 -25.46 -25.55 5.59
N SER A 8 -25.53 -25.73 4.27
CA SER A 8 -26.26 -24.89 3.32
C SER A 8 -27.76 -25.20 3.28
N ARG A 9 -28.51 -24.21 2.75
CA ARG A 9 -29.76 -24.25 1.94
C ARG A 9 -31.10 -23.84 2.58
N ASN A 10 -31.54 -22.67 2.10
CA ASN A 10 -32.85 -22.20 1.62
C ASN A 10 -34.14 -22.39 2.43
N THR A 11 -34.82 -21.27 2.65
CA THR A 11 -36.29 -21.12 2.43
C THR A 11 -36.58 -19.74 1.80
N VAL A 12 -37.64 -19.71 1.00
CA VAL A 12 -38.10 -18.68 0.06
C VAL A 12 -39.41 -18.04 0.54
N GLY A 13 -39.68 -16.80 0.10
CA GLY A 13 -41.01 -16.13 0.09
C GLY A 13 -41.20 -15.06 1.17
N SER A 14 -41.71 -13.84 0.93
CA SER A 14 -42.41 -13.27 -0.23
C SER A 14 -42.46 -11.72 -0.15
N SER A 15 -42.58 -11.07 -1.33
CA SER A 15 -43.38 -9.84 -1.68
C SER A 15 -43.19 -8.54 -0.88
N SER A 16 -43.16 -7.31 -1.43
CA SER A 16 -43.72 -6.73 -2.68
C SER A 16 -43.25 -5.27 -2.86
N SER A 17 -43.18 -4.83 -4.14
CA SER A 17 -43.38 -3.46 -4.73
C SER A 17 -42.55 -2.27 -4.17
N ASP A 18 -41.95 -1.37 -4.96
CA ASP A 18 -42.46 -0.61 -6.11
C ASP A 18 -41.37 -0.12 -7.06
N ALA A 19 -41.82 0.27 -8.26
CA ALA A 19 -41.07 0.72 -9.42
C ALA A 19 -40.33 2.06 -9.24
N ASN A 20 -39.18 2.22 -9.90
CA ASN A 20 -38.80 3.50 -10.50
C ASN A 20 -37.90 3.27 -11.72
N GLU A 21 -38.44 3.63 -12.89
CA GLU A 21 -37.76 3.72 -14.18
C GLU A 21 -36.59 4.69 -14.12
N ASN A 22 -35.50 4.40 -14.82
CA ASN A 22 -34.74 5.45 -15.52
C ASN A 22 -34.07 4.88 -16.77
N LYS A 23 -34.65 5.30 -17.89
CA LYS A 23 -34.40 5.02 -19.31
C LYS A 23 -32.94 5.37 -19.70
N CYS A 24 -32.18 4.40 -20.21
CA CYS A 24 -30.98 4.67 -21.01
C CYS A 24 -31.38 4.69 -22.49
N VAL A 25 -31.41 5.89 -23.08
CA VAL A 25 -31.59 6.10 -24.52
C VAL A 25 -30.21 6.27 -25.15
N THR A 26 -29.83 5.34 -26.03
CA THR A 26 -28.78 5.55 -27.03
C THR A 26 -29.31 6.47 -28.12
N PRO A 27 -28.43 7.22 -28.78
CA PRO A 27 -28.36 7.03 -30.21
C PRO A 27 -26.94 6.93 -30.74
N ASN A 28 -26.80 5.96 -31.63
CA ASN A 28 -25.68 5.73 -32.49
C ASN A 28 -25.81 6.72 -33.64
N ASN A 29 -24.77 7.49 -33.98
CA ASN A 29 -24.62 7.93 -35.36
C ASN A 29 -23.15 8.12 -35.74
N SER A 30 -22.85 7.45 -36.84
CA SER A 30 -21.61 7.34 -37.58
C SER A 30 -21.31 8.61 -38.37
N ALA A 31 -20.06 9.06 -38.35
CA ALA A 31 -19.43 9.74 -39.50
C ALA A 31 -17.91 9.59 -39.42
N SER A 32 -17.35 8.86 -40.37
CA SER A 32 -15.91 8.74 -40.62
C SER A 32 -15.32 10.04 -41.17
N LEU A 33 -14.10 10.39 -40.75
CA LEU A 33 -13.14 11.05 -41.63
C LEU A 33 -11.75 10.45 -41.40
N LYS A 34 -11.16 9.95 -42.48
CA LYS A 34 -9.89 9.22 -42.55
C LYS A 34 -8.71 10.19 -42.48
N ARG A 35 -7.59 9.74 -41.91
CA ARG A 35 -6.25 10.09 -42.44
C ARG A 35 -5.25 8.98 -42.12
N ALA A 36 -4.86 8.25 -43.18
CA ALA A 36 -3.71 7.39 -43.19
C ALA A 36 -2.44 8.22 -43.41
N ASN A 37 -1.31 7.79 -42.82
CA ASN A 37 -0.10 7.43 -43.54
C ASN A 37 1.03 7.03 -42.55
N SER A 38 1.65 5.90 -42.86
CA SER A 38 2.99 5.42 -42.46
C SER A 38 3.62 4.86 -43.75
N PRO A 39 4.91 4.45 -43.84
CA PRO A 39 6.11 4.64 -43.00
C PRO A 39 7.33 5.10 -43.87
N PRO A 40 8.62 4.96 -43.45
CA PRO A 40 9.30 3.67 -43.61
C PRO A 40 10.27 3.27 -42.47
N ASN A 41 10.19 1.98 -42.13
CA ASN A 41 11.26 1.02 -41.91
C ASN A 41 12.70 1.53 -41.64
N LYS A 42 13.23 1.23 -40.44
CA LYS A 42 14.62 0.77 -40.27
C LYS A 42 14.66 -0.39 -39.27
N GLN A 43 14.84 -1.59 -39.81
CA GLN A 43 15.37 -2.74 -39.11
C GLN A 43 16.80 -2.45 -38.64
N SER A 44 17.08 -2.74 -37.38
CA SER A 44 18.41 -3.12 -36.93
C SER A 44 18.25 -4.13 -35.80
N ASP A 45 18.35 -5.41 -36.17
CA ASP A 45 18.75 -6.47 -35.26
C ASP A 45 20.14 -6.15 -34.71
N THR A 46 20.22 -5.90 -33.41
CA THR A 46 21.36 -6.31 -32.60
C THR A 46 20.84 -6.67 -31.22
N GLY A 47 20.84 -7.97 -30.93
CA GLY A 47 20.67 -8.48 -29.59
C GLY A 47 21.73 -7.87 -28.67
N THR A 48 21.32 -6.90 -27.88
CA THR A 48 22.03 -6.53 -26.66
C THR A 48 21.07 -6.85 -25.54
N SER A 49 21.38 -7.93 -24.82
CA SER A 49 20.79 -8.27 -23.53
C SER A 49 20.95 -7.06 -22.62
N ALA A 50 19.99 -6.14 -22.66
CA ALA A 50 19.89 -5.08 -21.70
C ALA A 50 19.53 -5.76 -20.39
N THR A 51 20.56 -6.19 -19.66
CA THR A 51 20.48 -6.40 -18.22
C THR A 51 19.90 -5.10 -17.70
N THR A 52 18.59 -5.09 -17.45
CA THR A 52 17.93 -3.96 -16.81
C THR A 52 18.51 -3.93 -15.41
N VAL A 53 19.64 -3.25 -15.25
CA VAL A 53 20.19 -2.89 -13.95
C VAL A 53 19.05 -2.12 -13.31
N SER A 54 18.33 -2.78 -12.40
CA SER A 54 17.19 -2.18 -11.76
C SER A 54 17.71 -0.95 -11.02
N LYS A 55 17.51 0.23 -11.61
CA LYS A 55 17.87 1.49 -10.96
C LYS A 55 17.01 1.57 -9.71
N ARG A 56 17.60 1.26 -8.56
CA ARG A 56 16.96 1.41 -7.27
C ARG A 56 16.63 2.89 -7.11
N ARG A 57 15.34 3.22 -7.04
CA ARG A 57 14.90 4.59 -6.79
C ARG A 57 15.28 4.95 -5.36
N LYS A 58 16.01 6.05 -5.19
CA LYS A 58 16.30 6.63 -3.87
C LYS A 58 15.05 7.34 -3.33
N TYR A 59 14.95 7.42 -2.01
CA TYR A 59 13.88 8.18 -1.37
C TYR A 59 14.05 9.68 -1.62
N ASP A 60 12.93 10.36 -1.81
CA ASP A 60 12.82 11.82 -1.86
C ASP A 60 11.86 12.22 -0.74
N GLU A 61 12.24 13.21 0.07
CA GLU A 61 11.42 13.74 1.16
C GLU A 61 10.05 14.23 0.66
N ASN A 62 9.94 14.67 -0.60
CA ASN A 62 8.67 15.05 -1.21
C ASN A 62 7.62 13.94 -1.21
N TYR A 63 8.02 12.67 -1.04
CA TYR A 63 7.09 11.54 -0.96
C TYR A 63 6.26 11.53 0.32
N ILE A 64 6.59 12.37 1.29
CA ILE A 64 5.73 12.62 2.45
C ILE A 64 4.36 13.18 2.02
N SER A 65 4.27 13.90 0.88
CA SER A 65 3.00 14.35 0.31
C SER A 65 2.08 13.21 -0.11
N PHE A 66 2.64 12.03 -0.39
CA PHE A 66 1.87 10.80 -0.65
C PHE A 66 1.66 9.97 0.62
N GLY A 67 2.10 10.47 1.79
CA GLY A 67 2.00 9.78 3.07
C GLY A 67 3.01 8.64 3.26
N PHE A 68 4.21 8.76 2.69
CA PHE A 68 5.26 7.74 2.83
C PHE A 68 6.54 8.28 3.45
N ILE A 69 7.22 7.41 4.20
CA ILE A 69 8.57 7.61 4.73
C ILE A 69 9.48 6.45 4.31
N HIS A 70 10.79 6.61 4.39
CA HIS A 70 11.76 5.55 4.14
C HIS A 70 12.50 5.19 5.43
N GLU A 71 11.99 4.20 6.14
CA GLU A 71 12.58 3.69 7.37
C GLU A 71 13.14 2.29 7.12
N ASN A 72 14.29 1.95 7.71
CA ASN A 72 14.92 0.62 7.59
C ASN A 72 15.12 0.12 6.14
N SER A 73 15.44 1.02 5.20
CA SER A 73 15.65 0.73 3.77
C SER A 73 14.41 0.37 2.94
N TYR A 74 13.20 0.55 3.50
CA TYR A 74 11.94 0.27 2.81
C TYR A 74 10.94 1.42 2.95
N PRO A 75 10.16 1.74 1.89
CA PRO A 75 9.06 2.67 2.01
C PRO A 75 7.97 2.15 2.95
N GLN A 76 7.48 3.01 3.83
CA GLN A 76 6.38 2.72 4.76
C GLN A 76 5.33 3.82 4.68
N CYS A 77 4.05 3.43 4.65
CA CYS A 77 2.94 4.36 4.74
C CYS A 77 2.78 4.87 6.17
N VAL A 78 2.66 6.19 6.36
CA VAL A 78 2.48 6.79 7.70
C VAL A 78 1.05 6.62 8.25
N VAL A 79 0.08 6.31 7.38
CA VAL A 79 -1.35 6.19 7.75
C VAL A 79 -1.68 4.81 8.29
N CYS A 80 -1.23 3.75 7.60
CA CYS A 80 -1.49 2.37 8.00
C CYS A 80 -0.26 1.60 8.48
N SER A 81 0.91 2.24 8.55
CA SER A 81 2.18 1.62 8.95
C SER A 81 2.63 0.46 8.05
N LYS A 82 1.99 0.24 6.90
CA LYS A 82 2.32 -0.85 5.97
C LYS A 82 3.65 -0.58 5.27
N VAL A 83 4.55 -1.56 5.28
CA VAL A 83 5.85 -1.53 4.61
C VAL A 83 5.72 -2.11 3.19
N PHE A 84 6.41 -1.50 2.23
CA PHE A 84 6.40 -1.87 0.83
C PHE A 84 7.81 -2.18 0.32
N PRO A 85 7.96 -3.00 -0.73
CA PRO A 85 9.26 -3.20 -1.35
C PRO A 85 9.73 -1.94 -2.07
N ASN A 86 11.04 -1.77 -2.25
CA ASN A 86 11.63 -0.61 -2.94
C ASN A 86 11.11 -0.42 -4.39
N SER A 87 10.69 -1.49 -5.06
CA SER A 87 10.03 -1.45 -6.38
C SER A 87 8.66 -0.73 -6.38
N SER A 88 8.10 -0.47 -5.21
CA SER A 88 6.85 0.26 -5.00
C SER A 88 7.05 1.75 -4.74
N MET A 89 8.30 2.24 -4.60
CA MET A 89 8.63 3.66 -4.44
C MET A 89 8.37 4.51 -5.70
N VAL A 90 7.57 4.01 -6.65
CA VAL A 90 7.15 4.77 -7.81
C VAL A 90 6.06 5.75 -7.36
N PRO A 91 6.17 7.06 -7.62
CA PRO A 91 5.19 8.05 -7.14
C PRO A 91 3.74 7.71 -7.50
N ALA A 92 3.50 7.20 -8.71
CA ALA A 92 2.16 6.76 -9.14
C ALA A 92 1.60 5.60 -8.29
N LYS A 93 2.44 4.66 -7.84
CA LYS A 93 2.03 3.56 -6.96
C LYS A 93 1.75 4.05 -5.53
N LEU A 94 2.59 4.95 -5.02
CA LEU A 94 2.41 5.55 -3.70
C LEU A 94 1.11 6.38 -3.65
N ARG A 95 0.89 7.23 -4.66
CA ARG A 95 -0.34 8.01 -4.78
C ARG A 95 -1.58 7.13 -4.88
N ARG A 96 -1.55 6.10 -5.73
CA ARG A 96 -2.66 5.14 -5.85
C ARG A 96 -2.95 4.45 -4.51
N HIS A 97 -1.92 4.10 -3.73
CA HIS A 97 -2.13 3.52 -2.40
C HIS A 97 -2.93 4.47 -1.50
N LEU A 98 -2.52 5.75 -1.41
CA LEU A 98 -3.21 6.77 -0.63
C LEU A 98 -4.66 6.96 -1.12
N GLU A 99 -4.88 7.12 -2.42
CA GLU A 99 -6.21 7.36 -2.99
C GLU A 99 -7.19 6.19 -2.79
N THR A 100 -6.69 4.95 -2.85
CA THR A 100 -7.54 3.74 -2.80
C THR A 100 -7.73 3.17 -1.41
N ASN A 101 -6.69 3.19 -0.57
CA ASN A 101 -6.75 2.60 0.78
C ASN A 101 -7.14 3.64 1.83
N HIS A 102 -6.93 4.92 1.53
CA HIS A 102 -7.00 6.03 2.47
C HIS A 102 -7.78 7.21 1.89
N THR A 103 -8.97 6.92 1.35
CA THR A 103 -9.88 7.88 0.73
C THR A 103 -10.20 9.08 1.63
N ASN A 104 -10.25 8.87 2.95
CA ASN A 104 -10.56 9.90 3.96
C ASN A 104 -9.44 10.93 4.17
N VAL A 105 -8.22 10.65 3.73
CA VAL A 105 -7.04 11.51 3.98
C VAL A 105 -6.31 11.93 2.71
N LYS A 106 -6.78 11.53 1.53
CA LYS A 106 -6.14 11.81 0.23
C LYS A 106 -5.98 13.32 -0.07
N ASP A 107 -6.92 14.15 0.41
CA ASP A 107 -6.97 15.59 0.14
C ASP A 107 -6.36 16.43 1.29
N LYS A 108 -5.68 15.78 2.25
CA LYS A 108 -5.08 16.49 3.38
C LYS A 108 -3.75 17.17 3.01
N PRO A 109 -3.41 18.29 3.67
CA PRO A 109 -2.16 18.99 3.40
C PRO A 109 -0.95 18.19 3.86
N VAL A 110 0.23 18.51 3.33
CA VAL A 110 1.51 17.85 3.65
C VAL A 110 1.80 17.86 5.16
N ASP A 111 1.50 18.97 5.85
CA ASP A 111 1.69 19.12 7.30
C ASP A 111 0.95 18.06 8.13
N TYR A 112 -0.18 17.56 7.62
CA TYR A 112 -0.89 16.45 8.27
C TYR A 112 -0.04 15.18 8.27
N PHE A 113 0.59 14.86 7.14
CA PHE A 113 1.43 13.68 7.00
C PHE A 113 2.74 13.82 7.77
N ILE A 114 3.32 15.04 7.86
CA ILE A 114 4.49 15.31 8.69
C ILE A 114 4.19 15.02 10.17
N ARG A 115 3.08 15.54 10.71
CA ARG A 115 2.69 15.25 12.11
C ARG A 115 2.46 13.76 12.35
N LEU A 116 1.87 13.07 11.38
CA LEU A 116 1.61 11.64 11.47
C LEU A 116 2.90 10.81 11.43
N ARG A 117 3.86 11.21 10.58
CA ARG A 117 5.23 10.68 10.59
C ARG A 117 5.86 10.82 11.98
N ASP A 118 5.82 12.01 12.56
CA ASP A 118 6.47 12.25 13.85
C ASP A 118 5.86 11.41 14.96
N GLN A 119 4.53 11.28 14.96
CA GLN A 119 3.82 10.40 15.88
C GLN A 119 4.20 8.93 15.69
N LEU A 120 4.28 8.47 14.44
CA LEU A 120 4.71 7.11 14.11
C LEU A 120 6.13 6.83 14.65
N LEU A 121 7.08 7.73 14.42
CA LEU A 121 8.47 7.56 14.85
C LEU A 121 8.59 7.60 16.39
N LYS A 122 7.87 8.51 17.04
CA LYS A 122 7.81 8.55 18.51
C LYS A 122 7.29 7.25 19.10
N ASN A 123 6.20 6.71 18.54
CA ASN A 123 5.62 5.46 19.01
C ASN A 123 6.60 4.29 18.84
N LYS A 124 7.34 4.22 17.73
CA LYS A 124 8.34 3.17 17.52
C LYS A 124 9.49 3.25 18.51
N ASN A 125 10.02 4.46 18.73
CA ASN A 125 11.10 4.67 19.69
C ASN A 125 10.66 4.28 21.10
N PHE A 126 9.43 4.65 21.49
CA PHE A 126 8.86 4.26 22.78
C PHE A 126 8.76 2.75 22.93
N ILE A 127 8.24 2.03 21.93
CA ILE A 127 8.15 0.56 21.96
C ILE A 127 9.54 -0.08 22.03
N ALA A 128 10.51 0.44 21.27
CA ALA A 128 11.88 -0.06 21.28
C ALA A 128 12.55 0.13 22.65
N GLU A 129 12.31 1.26 23.31
CA GLU A 129 12.83 1.54 24.65
C GLU A 129 12.22 0.61 25.70
N VAL A 130 10.89 0.51 25.74
CA VAL A 130 10.18 -0.35 26.69
C VAL A 130 10.63 -1.80 26.53
N THR A 131 10.65 -2.34 25.31
CA THR A 131 11.05 -3.72 25.05
C THR A 131 12.51 -4.00 25.42
N LYS A 132 13.42 -3.05 25.21
CA LYS A 132 14.82 -3.17 25.64
C LYS A 132 14.92 -3.29 27.16
N THR A 133 14.23 -2.40 27.89
CA THR A 133 14.30 -2.39 29.36
C THR A 133 13.71 -3.64 30.00
N GLU A 134 12.61 -4.18 29.45
CA GLU A 134 12.02 -5.42 29.94
C GLU A 134 12.92 -6.63 29.67
N ASN A 135 13.55 -6.68 28.50
CA ASN A 135 14.47 -7.75 28.14
C ASN A 135 15.71 -7.76 29.04
N GLU A 136 16.28 -6.60 29.35
CA GLU A 136 17.43 -6.47 30.28
C GLU A 136 17.07 -7.02 31.67
N LYS A 137 15.93 -6.61 32.23
CA LYS A 137 15.46 -7.10 33.55
C LYS A 137 15.18 -8.60 33.54
N ALA A 138 14.54 -9.11 32.49
CA ALA A 138 14.26 -10.54 32.35
C ALA A 138 15.55 -11.36 32.23
N THR A 139 16.53 -10.85 31.49
CA THR A 139 17.85 -11.46 31.31
C THR A 139 18.63 -11.46 32.63
N GLU A 140 18.64 -10.34 33.35
CA GLU A 140 19.27 -10.22 34.67
C GLU A 140 18.65 -11.21 35.67
N ALA A 141 17.32 -11.29 35.75
CA ALA A 141 16.64 -12.25 36.62
C ALA A 141 16.98 -13.70 36.26
N SER A 142 16.99 -14.03 34.97
CA SER A 142 17.36 -15.38 34.48
C SER A 142 18.80 -15.74 34.85
N TYR A 143 19.72 -14.78 34.71
CA TYR A 143 21.11 -14.93 35.12
C TYR A 143 21.23 -15.17 36.64
N MET A 144 20.53 -14.38 37.47
CA MET A 144 20.55 -14.53 38.93
C MET A 144 20.01 -15.88 39.39
N VAL A 145 18.95 -16.39 38.74
CA VAL A 145 18.43 -17.74 39.03
C VAL A 145 19.45 -18.81 38.67
N SER A 146 20.11 -18.67 37.51
CA SER A 146 21.11 -19.63 37.04
C SER A 146 22.29 -19.74 38.01
N TYR A 147 22.72 -18.62 38.58
CA TYR A 147 23.80 -18.60 39.58
C TYR A 147 23.45 -19.30 40.89
N ARG A 148 22.16 -19.39 41.25
CA ARG A 148 21.71 -20.08 42.48
C ARG A 148 21.58 -21.59 42.32
N ILE A 149 21.56 -22.08 41.08
CA ILE A 149 21.41 -23.50 40.77
C ILE A 149 22.79 -24.17 40.54
N ALA A 150 23.81 -23.39 40.14
CA ALA A 150 25.19 -23.84 39.96
C ALA A 150 25.91 -24.05 41.31
#